data_AF-A0A9E5T5I8-F1
#
_entry.id   AF-A0A9E5T5I8-F1
#
_cell.length_a   1.000
_cell.length_b   1.000
_cell.length_c   1.000
_cell.angle_alpha   90.00
_cell.angle_beta   90.00
_cell.angle_gamma   90.00
#
_symmetry.space_group_name_H-M   'P 1'
#
loop_
_entity.id
_entity.type
_entity.pdbx_description
1 polymer ?
#
loop_
_entity_poly.entity_id
_entity_poly.type
_entity_poly.pdbx_seq_one_letter_code
_entity_poly.pdbx_strand_id
1 'polypeptide(L)'
;MTVDFLQQNWALVAASVIGLAIALFLSFRGLQDSRRGRLGAALQHMRERERALAKAASAADAAAARFATISAKGDSVPPNRVLAAKDALIDAQETERLLKDQVLVVRNNVRTIILEEYPPKRHEALLRKWLRESR
;
A
#
# COMPACT_ATOMS: atom_id res chain seq x y z
N MET A 1 13.11 -30.85 33.47
CA MET A 1 13.52 -29.59 34.14
C MET A 1 12.80 -29.53 35.47
N THR A 2 13.53 -29.66 36.57
CA THR A 2 12.97 -29.69 37.93
C THR A 2 12.61 -28.28 38.41
N VAL A 3 11.50 -28.16 39.12
CA VAL A 3 10.91 -26.89 39.59
C VAL A 3 11.89 -26.07 40.45
N ASP A 4 12.79 -26.76 41.17
CA ASP A 4 13.84 -26.15 42.00
C ASP A 4 14.87 -25.34 41.18
N PHE A 5 15.18 -25.76 39.95
CA PHE A 5 16.13 -25.05 39.09
C PHE A 5 15.58 -23.70 38.62
N LEU A 6 14.26 -23.63 38.39
CA LEU A 6 13.58 -22.37 38.08
C LEU A 6 13.58 -21.44 39.28
N GLN A 7 13.30 -21.92 40.50
CA GLN A 7 13.27 -21.06 41.69
C GLN A 7 14.63 -20.42 42.04
N GLN A 8 15.73 -21.12 41.78
CA GLN A 8 17.08 -20.59 42.07
C GLN A 8 17.66 -19.74 40.93
N ASN A 9 17.30 -20.03 39.68
CA ASN A 9 17.89 -19.37 38.50
C ASN A 9 16.88 -18.56 37.68
N TRP A 10 15.68 -18.27 38.21
CA TRP A 10 14.63 -17.54 37.48
C TRP A 10 15.12 -16.21 36.92
N ALA A 11 15.97 -15.49 37.65
CA ALA A 11 16.53 -14.21 37.22
C ALA A 11 17.48 -14.37 36.01
N LEU A 12 18.28 -15.44 35.97
CA LEU A 12 19.17 -15.77 34.84
C LEU A 12 18.37 -16.21 33.61
N VAL A 13 17.34 -17.03 33.82
CA VAL A 13 16.43 -17.44 32.75
C VAL A 13 15.68 -16.24 32.18
N ALA A 14 15.14 -15.37 33.05
CA ALA A 14 14.46 -14.15 32.65
C ALA A 14 15.41 -13.19 31.91
N ALA A 15 16.63 -12.98 32.42
CA ALA A 15 17.64 -12.14 31.78
C ALA A 15 18.05 -12.68 30.40
N SER A 16 18.18 -14.00 30.24
CA SER A 16 18.48 -14.64 28.95
C SER A 16 17.34 -14.44 27.94
N VAL A 17 16.08 -14.65 28.37
CA VAL A 17 14.90 -14.42 27.51
C VAL A 17 14.78 -12.95 27.12
N ILE A 18 14.99 -12.02 28.05
CA ILE A 18 14.97 -10.59 27.78
C ILE A 18 16.12 -10.19 26.85
N GLY A 19 17.33 -10.69 27.08
CA GLY A 19 18.49 -10.44 26.22
C GLY A 19 18.27 -10.94 24.79
N LEU A 20 17.69 -12.14 24.64
CA LEU A 20 17.31 -12.69 23.35
C LEU A 20 16.24 -11.84 22.66
N ALA A 21 15.22 -11.40 23.40
CA ALA A 21 14.15 -10.54 22.87
C ALA A 21 14.69 -9.19 22.39
N ILE A 22 15.59 -8.56 23.15
CA ILE A 22 16.26 -7.30 22.77
C ILE A 22 17.13 -7.51 21.53
N ALA A 23 17.92 -8.58 21.47
CA ALA A 23 18.77 -8.89 20.32
C ALA A 23 17.92 -9.13 19.05
N LEU A 24 16.82 -9.87 19.16
CA LEU A 24 15.86 -10.06 18.06
C LEU A 24 15.21 -8.74 17.64
N PHE A 25 14.82 -7.90 18.59
CA PHE A 25 14.23 -6.60 18.32
C PHE A 25 15.20 -5.66 17.58
N LEU A 26 16.46 -5.57 18.04
CA LEU A 26 17.49 -4.76 17.39
C LEU A 26 17.84 -5.31 16.00
N SER A 27 17.91 -6.63 15.84
CA SER A 27 18.15 -7.27 14.55
C SER A 27 17.01 -6.99 13.57
N PHE A 28 15.76 -7.09 14.03
CA PHE A 28 14.57 -6.80 13.24
C PHE A 28 14.49 -5.31 12.86
N ARG A 29 14.80 -4.41 13.80
CA ARG A 29 14.85 -2.97 13.55
C ARG A 29 15.96 -2.61 12.57
N GLY A 30 17.15 -3.20 12.72
CA GLY A 30 18.23 -3.06 11.75
C GLY A 30 17.88 -3.61 10.36
N LEU A 31 17.03 -4.63 10.28
CA LEU A 31 16.49 -5.14 9.01
C LEU A 31 15.44 -4.19 8.39
N GLN A 32 14.60 -3.54 9.20
CA GLN A 32 13.65 -2.51 8.75
C GLN A 32 14.36 -1.25 8.24
N ASP A 33 15.42 -0.82 8.95
CA ASP A 33 16.28 0.29 8.51
C ASP A 33 17.19 -0.08 7.32
N SER A 34 17.30 -1.38 7.02
CA SER A 34 18.04 -1.87 5.87
C SER A 34 17.39 -1.42 4.56
N ARG A 35 18.22 -1.13 3.57
CA ARG A 35 17.83 -0.64 2.24
C ARG A 35 16.80 -1.54 1.52
N ARG A 36 16.80 -2.84 1.87
CA ARG A 36 15.83 -3.82 1.36
C ARG A 36 14.49 -3.76 2.09
N GLY A 37 14.49 -3.47 3.39
CA GLY A 37 13.28 -3.32 4.19
C GLY A 37 12.47 -2.10 3.77
N ARG A 38 13.14 -0.95 3.63
CA ARG A 38 12.52 0.30 3.13
C ARG A 38 11.92 0.15 1.74
N LEU A 39 12.68 -0.41 0.80
CA LEU A 39 12.17 -0.68 -0.55
C LEU A 39 11.00 -1.67 -0.55
N GLY A 40 11.08 -2.74 0.26
CA GLY A 40 10.01 -3.72 0.40
C GLY A 40 8.70 -3.11 0.91
N ALA A 41 8.78 -2.31 1.97
CA ALA A 41 7.63 -1.61 2.54
C ALA A 41 7.03 -0.61 1.54
N ALA A 42 7.87 0.16 0.85
CA ALA A 42 7.42 1.13 -0.16
C ALA A 42 6.73 0.42 -1.35
N LEU A 43 7.27 -0.71 -1.82
CA LEU A 43 6.66 -1.52 -2.88
C LEU A 43 5.33 -2.15 -2.45
N GLN A 44 5.23 -2.60 -1.20
CA GLN A 44 3.99 -3.13 -0.67
C GLN A 44 2.92 -2.03 -0.61
N HIS A 45 3.25 -0.86 -0.05
CA HIS A 45 2.34 0.28 0.00
C HIS A 45 1.93 0.74 -1.41
N MET A 46 2.86 0.75 -2.38
CA MET A 46 2.56 1.04 -3.79
C MET A 46 1.52 0.08 -4.36
N ARG A 47 1.70 -1.23 -4.18
CA ARG A 47 0.77 -2.26 -4.67
C ARG A 47 -0.60 -2.16 -4.00
N GLU A 48 -0.66 -1.84 -2.72
CA GLU A 48 -1.91 -1.63 -2.00
C GLU A 48 -2.69 -0.44 -2.60
N ARG A 49 -2.00 0.66 -2.91
CA ARG A 49 -2.60 1.83 -3.55
C ARG A 49 -3.02 1.56 -4.98
N GLU A 50 -2.22 0.83 -5.77
CA GLU A 50 -2.60 0.40 -7.13
C GLU A 50 -3.85 -0.49 -7.11
N ARG A 51 -3.97 -1.40 -6.15
CA ARG A 51 -5.18 -2.23 -5.97
C ARG A 51 -6.38 -1.37 -5.57
N ALA A 52 -6.19 -0.38 -4.70
CA ALA A 52 -7.26 0.55 -4.33
C ALA A 52 -7.73 1.37 -5.53
N LEU A 53 -6.80 1.87 -6.35
CA LEU A 53 -7.10 2.57 -7.58
C LEU A 53 -7.88 1.69 -8.57
N ALA A 54 -7.46 0.44 -8.78
CA ALA A 54 -8.17 -0.49 -9.67
C ALA A 54 -9.62 -0.73 -9.21
N LYS A 55 -9.84 -0.84 -7.89
CA LYS A 55 -11.19 -0.94 -7.32
C LYS A 55 -11.99 0.34 -7.54
N ALA A 56 -11.39 1.50 -7.31
CA ALA A 56 -12.06 2.79 -7.51
C ALA A 56 -12.42 3.03 -8.99
N ALA A 57 -11.52 2.71 -9.92
CA ALA A 57 -11.79 2.76 -11.35
C ALA A 57 -12.97 1.86 -11.73
N SER A 58 -13.00 0.61 -11.24
CA SER A 58 -14.14 -0.29 -11.47
C SER A 58 -15.47 0.24 -10.90
N ALA A 59 -15.42 0.96 -9.77
CA ALA A 59 -16.59 1.57 -9.16
C ALA A 59 -17.07 2.79 -9.96
N ALA A 60 -16.14 3.61 -10.48
CA ALA A 60 -16.42 4.73 -11.37
C ALA A 60 -17.06 4.25 -12.69
N ASP A 61 -16.52 3.18 -13.30
CA ASP A 61 -17.10 2.55 -14.49
C ASP A 61 -18.52 2.03 -14.23
N ALA A 62 -18.75 1.38 -13.08
CA ALA A 62 -20.08 0.91 -12.70
C ALA A 62 -21.06 2.06 -12.45
N ALA A 63 -20.61 3.16 -11.82
CA ALA A 63 -21.42 4.36 -11.63
C ALA A 63 -21.76 5.02 -12.98
N ALA A 64 -20.81 5.06 -13.91
CA ALA A 64 -21.00 5.59 -15.26
C ALA A 64 -22.03 4.77 -16.04
N ALA A 65 -21.93 3.44 -15.99
CA ALA A 65 -22.90 2.55 -16.62
C ALA A 65 -24.31 2.69 -16.03
N ARG A 66 -24.41 2.84 -14.70
CA ARG A 66 -25.69 3.10 -14.01
C ARG A 66 -26.29 4.43 -14.42
N PHE A 67 -25.48 5.50 -14.44
CA PHE A 67 -25.93 6.82 -14.87
C PHE A 67 -26.40 6.79 -16.33
N ALA A 68 -25.66 6.16 -17.24
CA ALA A 68 -26.06 6.00 -18.64
C ALA A 68 -27.39 5.24 -18.78
N THR A 69 -27.57 4.16 -18.00
CA THR A 69 -28.81 3.38 -18.00
C THR A 69 -30.00 4.19 -17.49
N ILE A 70 -29.81 4.98 -16.42
CA ILE A 70 -30.85 5.83 -15.84
C ILE A 70 -31.19 6.98 -16.81
N SER A 71 -30.18 7.61 -17.40
CA SER A 71 -30.36 8.68 -18.38
C SER A 71 -31.06 8.20 -19.65
N ALA A 72 -30.79 6.96 -20.10
CA ALA A 72 -31.45 6.36 -21.25
C ALA A 72 -32.94 6.07 -21.03
N LYS A 73 -33.39 5.92 -19.79
CA LYS A 73 -34.82 5.73 -19.45
C LYS A 73 -35.62 7.04 -19.51
N GLY A 74 -34.97 8.18 -19.73
CA GLY A 74 -35.63 9.48 -19.92
C GLY A 74 -36.57 9.85 -18.77
N ASP A 75 -37.74 10.39 -19.10
CA ASP A 75 -38.75 10.88 -18.15
C ASP A 75 -39.41 9.78 -17.30
N SER A 76 -39.14 8.49 -17.60
CA SER A 76 -39.64 7.37 -16.79
C SER A 76 -38.99 7.31 -15.40
N VAL A 77 -37.88 8.02 -15.18
CA VAL A 77 -37.14 8.01 -13.92
C VAL A 77 -37.30 9.37 -13.23
N PRO A 78 -37.64 9.39 -11.92
CA PRO A 78 -37.75 10.64 -11.18
C PRO A 78 -36.43 11.45 -11.25
N PRO A 79 -36.50 12.78 -11.45
CA PRO A 79 -35.31 13.62 -11.59
C PRO A 79 -34.36 13.52 -10.39
N ASN A 80 -34.89 13.32 -9.18
CA ASN A 80 -34.08 13.10 -7.97
C ASN A 80 -33.18 11.86 -8.08
N ARG A 81 -33.61 10.79 -8.75
CA ARG A 81 -32.79 9.59 -8.96
C ARG A 81 -31.71 9.79 -10.02
N VAL A 82 -31.99 10.62 -11.03
CA VAL A 82 -31.00 10.98 -12.06
C VAL A 82 -29.91 11.86 -11.44
N LEU A 83 -30.28 12.84 -10.62
CA LEU A 83 -29.34 13.67 -9.86
C LEU A 83 -28.48 12.83 -8.92
N ALA A 84 -29.09 11.95 -8.11
CA ALA A 84 -28.34 11.07 -7.21
C ALA A 84 -27.35 10.15 -7.96
N ALA A 85 -27.72 9.65 -9.15
CA ALA A 85 -26.82 8.84 -9.97
C ALA A 85 -25.67 9.66 -10.59
N LYS A 86 -25.92 10.94 -10.91
CA LYS A 86 -24.89 11.87 -11.39
C LYS A 86 -23.92 12.23 -10.27
N ASP A 87 -24.42 12.54 -9.09
CA ASP A 87 -23.59 12.88 -7.93
C ASP A 87 -22.70 11.68 -7.55
N ALA A 88 -23.27 10.48 -7.51
CA ALA A 88 -22.50 9.25 -7.26
C ALA A 88 -21.42 8.98 -8.32
N LEU A 89 -21.65 9.36 -9.58
CA LEU A 89 -20.63 9.28 -10.63
C LEU A 89 -19.50 10.29 -10.40
N ILE A 90 -19.84 11.54 -10.05
CA ILE A 90 -18.86 12.58 -9.75
C ILE A 90 -17.99 12.16 -8.57
N ASP A 91 -18.60 11.71 -7.47
CA ASP A 91 -17.89 11.25 -6.27
C ASP A 91 -16.94 10.09 -6.58
N ALA A 92 -17.38 9.13 -7.41
CA ALA A 92 -16.55 8.00 -7.81
C ALA A 92 -15.36 8.43 -8.67
N GLN A 93 -15.56 9.37 -9.59
CA GLN A 93 -14.50 9.92 -10.44
C GLN A 93 -13.49 10.75 -9.63
N GLU A 94 -13.96 11.55 -8.66
CA GLU A 94 -13.09 12.29 -7.75
C GLU A 94 -12.25 11.34 -6.90
N THR A 95 -12.86 10.29 -6.36
CA THR A 95 -12.15 9.26 -5.59
C THR A 95 -11.08 8.57 -6.43
N GLU A 96 -11.40 8.21 -7.68
CA GLU A 96 -10.44 7.63 -8.62
C GLU A 96 -9.28 8.60 -8.88
N ARG A 97 -9.57 9.88 -9.12
CA ARG A 97 -8.56 10.91 -9.36
C ARG A 97 -7.62 11.07 -8.17
N LEU A 98 -8.15 11.18 -6.95
CA LEU A 98 -7.35 11.28 -5.73
C LEU A 98 -6.45 10.05 -5.55
N LEU A 99 -6.94 8.86 -5.87
CA LEU A 99 -6.14 7.64 -5.79
C LEU A 99 -5.06 7.58 -6.88
N LYS A 100 -5.32 8.10 -8.09
CA LYS A 100 -4.29 8.26 -9.13
C LYS A 100 -3.15 9.14 -8.65
N ASP A 101 -3.47 10.28 -8.04
CA ASP A 101 -2.48 11.20 -7.49
C ASP A 101 -1.66 10.54 -6.36
N GLN A 102 -2.32 9.80 -5.46
CA GLN A 102 -1.63 9.03 -4.41
C GLN A 102 -0.70 7.96 -4.99
N VAL A 103 -1.13 7.21 -6.00
CA VAL A 103 -0.30 6.19 -6.65
C VAL A 103 0.93 6.85 -7.28
N LEU A 104 0.78 8.02 -7.91
CA LEU A 104 1.90 8.76 -8.50
C LEU A 104 2.93 9.17 -7.44
N VAL A 105 2.47 9.73 -6.31
CA VAL A 105 3.35 10.08 -5.18
C VAL A 105 4.09 8.87 -4.65
N VAL A 106 3.39 7.74 -4.46
CA VAL A 106 4.01 6.52 -3.91
C VAL A 106 4.99 5.89 -4.91
N ARG A 107 4.69 5.91 -6.22
CA ARG A 107 5.64 5.47 -7.26
C ARG A 107 6.90 6.34 -7.27
N ASN A 108 6.75 7.65 -7.14
CA ASN A 108 7.89 8.56 -7.03
C ASN A 108 8.72 8.28 -5.77
N ASN A 109 8.09 7.99 -4.63
CA ASN A 109 8.81 7.60 -3.42
C ASN A 109 9.64 6.31 -3.63
N VAL A 110 9.08 5.29 -4.28
CA VAL A 110 9.82 4.07 -4.64
C VAL A 110 11.01 4.39 -5.55
N ARG A 111 10.82 5.29 -6.52
CA ARG A 111 11.89 5.75 -7.41
C ARG A 111 13.01 6.42 -6.62
N THR A 112 12.68 7.34 -5.71
CA THR A 112 13.66 8.03 -4.85
C THR A 112 14.47 7.04 -4.03
N ILE A 113 13.82 6.07 -3.37
CA ILE A 113 14.50 5.02 -2.58
C ILE A 113 15.47 4.21 -3.46
N ILE A 114 15.08 3.86 -4.68
CA ILE A 114 15.96 3.14 -5.62
C ILE A 114 17.18 4.00 -5.99
N LEU A 115 16.98 5.28 -6.28
CA LEU A 115 18.04 6.18 -6.72
C LEU A 115 19.03 6.53 -5.60
N GLU A 116 18.54 6.72 -4.37
CA GLU A 116 19.36 7.12 -3.22
C GLU A 116 20.10 5.94 -2.57
N GLU A 117 19.46 4.77 -2.47
CA GLU A 117 19.99 3.69 -1.64
C GLU A 117 20.74 2.60 -2.44
N TYR A 118 20.50 2.48 -3.75
CA TYR A 118 21.10 1.45 -4.59
C TYR A 118 22.20 2.02 -5.50
N PRO A 119 23.20 1.20 -5.91
CA PRO A 119 24.23 1.66 -6.82
C PRO A 119 23.69 1.92 -8.23
N PRO A 120 24.25 2.88 -8.99
CA PRO A 120 23.72 3.33 -10.29
C PRO A 120 23.64 2.22 -11.33
N LYS A 121 24.59 1.27 -11.31
CA LYS A 121 24.58 0.07 -12.17
C LYS A 121 23.31 -0.78 -12.03
N ARG A 122 22.58 -0.66 -10.91
CA ARG A 122 21.35 -1.41 -10.63
C ARG A 122 20.08 -0.58 -10.76
N HIS A 123 20.16 0.74 -10.91
CA HIS A 123 18.98 1.62 -10.96
C HIS A 123 18.03 1.18 -12.08
N GLU A 124 18.49 1.10 -13.32
CA GLU A 124 17.64 0.74 -14.46
C GLU A 124 17.03 -0.65 -14.35
N ALA A 125 17.74 -1.61 -13.75
CA ALA A 125 17.23 -2.95 -13.53
C ALA A 125 16.09 -2.94 -12.48
N LEU A 126 16.25 -2.16 -11.41
CA LEU A 126 15.25 -2.04 -10.35
C LEU A 126 14.04 -1.23 -10.79
N LEU A 127 14.24 -0.12 -11.49
CA LEU A 127 13.15 0.71 -12.05
C LEU A 127 12.32 -0.09 -13.07
N ARG A 128 12.97 -0.83 -13.99
CA ARG A 128 12.26 -1.73 -14.92
C ARG A 128 11.50 -2.83 -14.18
N LYS A 129 12.15 -3.49 -13.21
CA LYS A 129 11.54 -4.60 -12.47
C LYS A 129 10.30 -4.17 -11.69
N TRP A 130 10.34 -3.01 -11.05
CA TRP A 130 9.33 -2.64 -10.05
C TRP A 130 8.37 -1.55 -10.51
N LEU A 131 8.86 -0.55 -11.24
CA LEU A 131 8.04 0.56 -11.73
C LEU A 131 7.57 0.36 -13.17
N ARG A 132 8.04 -0.71 -13.85
CA ARG A 132 7.79 -1.01 -15.27
C ARG A 132 8.09 0.20 -16.16
N GLU A 133 9.03 1.05 -15.75
CA GLU A 133 9.53 2.14 -16.59
C GLU A 133 10.39 1.51 -17.70
N SER A 134 9.79 1.24 -18.84
CA SER A 134 10.52 1.05 -20.09
C SER A 134 10.87 2.44 -20.61
N ARG A 135 12.17 2.71 -20.78
CA ARG A 135 12.62 3.83 -21.62
C ARG A 135 11.96 3.74 -22.99
#